data_AF-A0A952RQR3-F1
#
_entry.id   AF-A0A952RQR3-F1
#
_cell.length_a   1.000
_cell.length_b   1.000
_cell.length_c   1.000
_cell.angle_alpha   90.00
_cell.angle_beta   90.00
_cell.angle_gamma   90.00
#
_symmetry.space_group_name_H-M   'P 1'
#
loop_
_entity.id
_entity.type
_entity.pdbx_description
1 polymer ?
#
loop_
_entity_poly.entity_id
_entity_poly.type
_entity_poly.pdbx_seq_one_letter_code
_entity_poly.pdbx_strand_id
1 'polypeptide(L)'
;MSDKSPLESVRMKVLRQHAELRARLGSLDRAAPSATSPAARTHLRLSLLRFAAAFEEHLAFEESALVDAMRDFDPWSSVREARLLEEHAEQRDRVERLCAMADEGGVTSAELAGEVHWFTQVLRDDMVEEESRLADLIAIEEHGLEQMTG
;
A
#
# COMPACT_ATOMS: atom_id res chain seq x y z
N MET A 1 -0.59 18.86 -26.09
CA MET A 1 -0.90 17.97 -24.96
C MET A 1 0.17 18.27 -23.93
N SER A 2 -0.17 18.80 -22.75
CA SER A 2 0.85 18.97 -21.69
C SER A 2 1.41 17.59 -21.36
N ASP A 3 2.72 17.42 -21.45
CA ASP A 3 3.38 16.27 -20.87
C ASP A 3 3.12 16.32 -19.36
N LYS A 4 2.65 15.20 -18.81
CA LYS A 4 2.39 15.05 -17.38
C LYS A 4 3.71 15.06 -16.62
N SER A 5 3.75 15.67 -15.44
CA SER A 5 4.95 15.62 -14.61
C SER A 5 5.28 14.16 -14.24
N PRO A 6 6.55 13.85 -13.91
CA PRO A 6 6.92 12.55 -13.37
C PRO A 6 6.07 12.18 -12.15
N LEU A 7 5.79 13.15 -11.28
CA LEU A 7 4.96 12.96 -10.08
C LEU A 7 3.50 12.65 -10.41
N GLU A 8 2.90 13.33 -11.38
CA GLU A 8 1.53 13.01 -11.82
C GLU A 8 1.45 11.59 -12.42
N SER A 9 2.49 11.19 -13.16
CA SER A 9 2.60 9.84 -13.72
C SER A 9 2.72 8.77 -12.63
N VAL A 10 3.50 9.04 -11.57
CA VAL A 10 3.59 8.17 -10.39
C VAL A 10 2.23 8.07 -9.69
N ARG A 11 1.58 9.21 -9.38
CA ARG A 11 0.28 9.23 -8.71
C ARG A 11 -0.78 8.41 -9.44
N MET A 12 -0.87 8.52 -10.77
CA MET A 12 -1.82 7.73 -11.55
C MET A 12 -1.58 6.22 -11.40
N LYS A 13 -0.31 5.80 -11.33
CA LYS A 13 0.03 4.39 -11.15
C LYS A 13 -0.26 3.90 -9.73
N VAL A 14 0.07 4.69 -8.70
CA VAL A 14 -0.28 4.42 -7.29
C VAL A 14 -1.78 4.24 -7.14
N LEU A 15 -2.60 5.17 -7.63
CA LEU A 15 -4.07 5.10 -7.55
C LEU A 15 -4.63 3.81 -8.18
N ARG A 16 -4.06 3.39 -9.30
CA ARG A 16 -4.45 2.13 -9.96
C ARG A 16 -4.05 0.92 -9.12
N GLN A 17 -2.84 0.90 -8.56
CA GLN A 17 -2.39 -0.17 -7.66
C GLN A 17 -3.26 -0.22 -6.40
N HIS A 18 -3.59 0.91 -5.79
CA HIS A 18 -4.51 1.00 -4.66
C HIS A 18 -5.89 0.45 -4.98
N ALA A 19 -6.46 0.75 -6.15
CA ALA A 19 -7.75 0.19 -6.55
C ALA A 19 -7.70 -1.36 -6.61
N GLU A 20 -6.61 -1.92 -7.13
CA GLU A 20 -6.39 -3.36 -7.15
C GLU A 20 -6.21 -3.94 -5.74
N LEU A 21 -5.36 -3.31 -4.91
CA LEU A 21 -5.11 -3.75 -3.54
C LEU A 21 -6.38 -3.70 -2.69
N ARG A 22 -7.20 -2.64 -2.82
CA ARG A 22 -8.52 -2.54 -2.15
C ARG A 22 -9.45 -3.68 -2.52
N ALA A 23 -9.46 -4.12 -3.78
CA ALA A 23 -10.26 -5.26 -4.23
C ALA A 23 -9.77 -6.58 -3.61
N ARG A 24 -8.45 -6.76 -3.52
CA ARG A 24 -7.81 -7.93 -2.88
C ARG A 24 -8.09 -7.94 -1.37
N LEU A 25 -7.91 -6.82 -0.68
CA LEU A 25 -8.25 -6.64 0.74
C LEU A 25 -9.73 -6.94 1.02
N GLY A 26 -10.64 -6.44 0.18
CA GLY A 26 -12.06 -6.74 0.30
C GLY A 26 -12.37 -8.23 0.14
N SER A 27 -11.60 -8.94 -0.68
CA SER A 27 -11.74 -10.38 -0.86
C SER A 27 -11.20 -11.17 0.34
N LEU A 28 -10.07 -10.74 0.93
CA LEU A 28 -9.52 -11.31 2.16
C LEU A 28 -10.48 -11.16 3.33
N ASP A 29 -10.98 -9.93 3.56
CA ASP A 29 -11.89 -9.59 4.66
C ASP A 29 -13.19 -10.42 4.60
N ARG A 30 -13.75 -10.63 3.40
CA ARG A 30 -14.93 -11.50 3.21
C ARG A 30 -14.63 -12.99 3.41
N ALA A 31 -13.44 -13.44 3.03
CA ALA A 31 -13.08 -14.86 3.10
C ALA A 31 -12.69 -15.31 4.51
N ALA A 32 -12.08 -14.41 5.30
CA ALA A 32 -11.47 -14.78 6.57
C ALA A 32 -12.44 -15.38 7.61
N PRO A 33 -13.67 -14.86 7.80
CA PRO A 33 -14.65 -15.47 8.71
C PRO A 33 -15.05 -16.90 8.34
N SER A 34 -14.91 -17.27 7.06
CA SER A 34 -15.28 -18.60 6.54
C SER A 34 -14.10 -19.60 6.55
N ALA A 35 -12.92 -19.20 7.03
CA ALA A 35 -11.73 -20.04 7.09
C ALA A 35 -11.75 -21.04 8.27
N THR A 36 -12.84 -21.77 8.44
CA THR A 36 -13.09 -22.70 9.56
C THR A 36 -12.62 -24.12 9.30
N SER A 37 -12.44 -24.52 8.04
CA SER A 37 -11.90 -25.82 7.64
C SER A 37 -10.45 -25.70 7.16
N PRO A 38 -9.64 -26.78 7.20
CA PRO A 38 -8.27 -26.76 6.67
C PRO A 38 -8.19 -26.32 5.20
N ALA A 39 -9.16 -26.75 4.38
CA ALA A 39 -9.24 -26.33 2.98
C ALA A 39 -9.53 -24.83 2.84
N ALA A 40 -10.51 -24.31 3.58
CA ALA A 40 -10.84 -22.88 3.56
C ALA A 40 -9.67 -22.02 4.08
N ARG A 41 -8.96 -22.49 5.10
CA ARG A 41 -7.74 -21.83 5.61
C ARG A 41 -6.62 -21.82 4.58
N THR A 42 -6.43 -22.92 3.85
CA THR A 42 -5.48 -22.99 2.73
C THR A 42 -5.84 -21.98 1.64
N HIS A 43 -7.12 -21.84 1.29
CA HIS A 43 -7.57 -20.84 0.32
C HIS A 43 -7.34 -19.39 0.79
N LEU A 44 -7.58 -19.11 2.08
CA LEU A 44 -7.26 -17.81 2.66
C LEU A 44 -5.75 -17.54 2.61
N ARG A 45 -4.91 -18.50 3.00
CA ARG A 45 -3.45 -18.40 2.92
C ARG A 45 -2.99 -18.09 1.49
N LEU A 46 -3.47 -18.83 0.50
CA LEU A 46 -3.12 -18.57 -0.90
C LEU A 46 -3.55 -17.16 -1.36
N SER A 47 -4.66 -16.66 -0.82
CA SER A 47 -5.12 -15.30 -1.09
C SER A 47 -4.23 -14.25 -0.43
N LEU A 48 -3.78 -14.49 0.81
CA LEU A 48 -2.83 -13.64 1.52
C LEU A 48 -1.48 -13.59 0.78
N LEU A 49 -0.95 -14.72 0.32
CA LEU A 49 0.28 -14.76 -0.46
C LEU A 49 0.17 -13.99 -1.78
N ARG A 50 -0.96 -14.11 -2.48
CA ARG A 50 -1.23 -13.32 -3.70
C ARG A 50 -1.38 -11.83 -3.42
N PHE A 51 -1.93 -11.47 -2.27
CA PHE A 51 -1.98 -10.09 -1.83
C PHE A 51 -0.57 -9.57 -1.50
N ALA A 52 0.21 -10.32 -0.72
CA ALA A 52 1.57 -9.99 -0.32
C ALA A 52 2.47 -9.72 -1.53
N ALA A 53 2.41 -10.56 -2.57
CA ALA A 53 3.17 -10.34 -3.80
C ALA A 53 2.79 -9.03 -4.51
N ALA A 54 1.49 -8.77 -4.67
CA ALA A 54 1.01 -7.54 -5.31
C ALA A 54 1.31 -6.29 -4.47
N PHE A 55 1.31 -6.44 -3.15
CA PHE A 55 1.64 -5.37 -2.21
C PHE A 55 3.12 -5.03 -2.27
N GLU A 56 4.01 -6.02 -2.26
CA GLU A 56 5.46 -5.82 -2.43
C GLU A 56 5.79 -5.12 -3.76
N GLU A 57 5.12 -5.50 -4.86
CA GLU A 57 5.29 -4.83 -6.16
C GLU A 57 4.88 -3.34 -6.13
N HIS A 58 3.93 -2.98 -5.26
CA HIS A 58 3.50 -1.59 -5.06
C HIS A 58 4.50 -0.82 -4.18
N LEU A 59 4.91 -1.39 -3.05
CA LEU A 59 5.93 -0.77 -2.18
C LEU A 59 7.22 -0.51 -2.95
N ALA A 60 7.72 -1.50 -3.68
CA ALA A 60 8.94 -1.37 -4.48
C ALA A 60 8.80 -0.31 -5.60
N PHE A 61 7.58 -0.13 -6.13
CA PHE A 61 7.32 0.91 -7.10
C PHE A 61 7.37 2.31 -6.47
N GLU A 62 6.77 2.55 -5.31
CA GLU A 62 6.88 3.83 -4.61
C GLU A 62 8.31 4.13 -4.16
N GLU A 63 8.97 3.16 -3.53
CA GLU A 63 10.35 3.30 -3.04
C GLU A 63 11.33 3.70 -4.14
N SER A 64 11.06 3.31 -5.39
CA SER A 64 11.86 3.73 -6.54
C SER A 64 11.30 5.00 -7.19
N ALA A 65 10.09 4.93 -7.72
CA ALA A 65 9.56 5.96 -8.62
C ALA A 65 9.09 7.22 -7.89
N LEU A 66 8.48 7.10 -6.70
CA LEU A 66 8.04 8.27 -5.95
C LEU A 66 9.22 9.05 -5.40
N VAL A 67 10.21 8.34 -4.84
CA VAL A 67 11.46 8.94 -4.35
C VAL A 67 12.19 9.68 -5.48
N ASP A 68 12.34 9.04 -6.63
CA ASP A 68 12.97 9.68 -7.79
C ASP A 68 12.18 10.90 -8.29
N ALA A 69 10.84 10.83 -8.30
CA ALA A 69 10.01 11.95 -8.73
C ALA A 69 10.12 13.16 -7.79
N MET A 70 10.27 12.95 -6.47
CA MET A 70 10.38 14.04 -5.48
C MET A 70 11.76 14.73 -5.44
N ARG A 71 12.81 14.05 -5.91
CA ARG A 71 14.21 14.45 -5.67
C ARG A 71 14.54 15.88 -6.13
N ASP A 72 13.95 16.30 -7.25
CA ASP A 72 14.34 17.56 -7.91
C ASP A 72 13.59 18.79 -7.40
N PHE A 73 12.46 18.62 -6.70
CA PHE A 73 11.61 19.74 -6.28
C PHE A 73 11.25 19.77 -4.79
N ASP A 74 11.42 18.67 -4.03
CA ASP A 74 11.14 18.65 -2.58
C ASP A 74 12.44 18.73 -1.74
N PRO A 75 12.69 19.86 -1.04
CA PRO A 75 13.83 20.00 -0.13
C PRO A 75 13.81 19.01 1.04
N TRP A 76 12.64 18.40 1.34
CA TRP A 76 12.44 17.43 2.41
C TRP A 76 12.37 15.99 1.89
N SER A 77 12.68 15.76 0.61
CA SER A 77 12.63 14.43 -0.06
C SER A 77 13.34 13.34 0.73
N SER A 78 14.54 13.60 1.26
CA SER A 78 15.29 12.62 2.08
C SER A 78 14.59 12.22 3.39
N VAL A 79 13.90 13.17 4.05
CA VAL A 79 13.14 12.90 5.28
C VAL A 79 11.89 12.09 4.95
N ARG A 80 11.22 12.41 3.84
CA ARG A 80 10.04 11.66 3.37
C ARG A 80 10.42 10.26 2.92
N GLU A 81 11.54 10.09 2.21
CA GLU A 81 12.07 8.79 1.82
C GLU A 81 12.34 7.91 3.03
N ALA A 82 13.05 8.41 4.05
CA ALA A 82 13.32 7.65 5.26
C ALA A 82 12.03 7.22 5.97
N ARG A 83 11.04 8.11 6.06
CA ARG A 83 9.74 7.82 6.64
C ARG A 83 8.94 6.78 5.83
N LEU A 84 8.94 6.91 4.50
CA LEU A 84 8.28 5.97 3.60
C LEU A 84 8.84 4.56 3.80
N LEU A 85 10.16 4.42 3.83
CA LEU A 85 10.84 3.14 4.03
C LEU A 85 10.53 2.52 5.40
N GLU A 86 10.45 3.35 6.46
CA GLU A 86 10.04 2.90 7.80
C GLU A 86 8.59 2.41 7.81
N GLU A 87 7.66 3.21 7.28
CA GLU A 87 6.24 2.84 7.15
C GLU A 87 6.09 1.53 6.36
N HIS A 88 6.79 1.37 5.24
CA HIS A 88 6.76 0.16 4.41
C HIS A 88 7.37 -1.06 5.10
N ALA A 89 8.45 -0.90 5.88
CA ALA A 89 9.02 -1.99 6.65
C ALA A 89 8.02 -2.55 7.68
N GLU A 90 7.32 -1.66 8.39
CA GLU A 90 6.26 -2.08 9.31
C GLU A 90 5.11 -2.81 8.61
N GLN A 91 4.73 -2.35 7.41
CA GLN A 91 3.67 -2.96 6.63
C GLN A 91 4.07 -4.36 6.13
N ARG A 92 5.30 -4.55 5.66
CA ARG A 92 5.86 -5.86 5.28
C ARG A 92 5.82 -6.84 6.44
N ASP A 93 6.30 -6.41 7.60
CA ASP A 93 6.27 -7.19 8.84
C ASP A 93 4.84 -7.65 9.22
N ARG A 94 3.84 -6.77 9.06
CA ARG A 94 2.44 -7.10 9.32
C ARG A 94 1.90 -8.16 8.35
N VAL A 95 2.22 -8.03 7.06
CA VAL A 95 1.80 -9.00 6.04
C VAL A 95 2.45 -10.36 6.26
N GLU A 96 3.73 -10.39 6.62
CA GLU A 96 4.44 -11.63 6.94
C GLU A 96 3.80 -12.33 8.14
N ARG A 97 3.50 -11.60 9.22
CA ARG A 97 2.80 -12.14 10.39
C ARG A 97 1.45 -12.74 10.02
N LEU A 98 0.64 -12.07 9.20
CA LEU A 98 -0.65 -12.62 8.74
C LEU A 98 -0.48 -13.91 7.92
N CYS A 99 0.55 -13.97 7.08
CA CYS A 99 0.85 -15.18 6.32
C CYS A 99 1.24 -16.34 7.25
N ALA A 100 2.06 -16.09 8.27
CA ALA A 100 2.44 -17.08 9.28
C ALA A 100 1.23 -17.56 10.10
N MET A 101 0.38 -16.64 10.55
CA MET A 101 -0.87 -16.97 11.26
C MET A 101 -1.78 -17.88 10.43
N ALA A 102 -1.87 -17.65 9.12
CA ALA A 102 -2.66 -18.49 8.22
C ALA A 102 -2.05 -19.89 8.02
N ASP A 103 -0.73 -20.04 8.14
CA ASP A 103 0.01 -21.30 7.94
C ASP A 103 0.03 -22.19 9.19
N GLU A 104 0.52 -21.67 10.31
CA GLU A 104 0.99 -22.48 11.44
C GLU A 104 -0.12 -23.14 12.27
N GLY A 105 -1.39 -22.80 12.03
CA GLY A 105 -2.53 -23.36 12.77
C GLY A 105 -2.56 -23.01 14.26
N GLY A 106 -1.64 -22.16 14.73
CA GLY A 106 -1.52 -21.74 16.13
C GLY A 106 -2.58 -20.73 16.60
N VAL A 107 -3.43 -20.25 15.70
CA VAL A 107 -4.53 -19.32 15.99
C VAL A 107 -5.88 -19.88 15.52
N THR A 108 -6.92 -19.57 16.27
CA THR A 108 -8.30 -19.88 15.90
C THR A 108 -8.72 -19.14 14.62
N SER A 109 -9.74 -19.63 13.93
CA SER A 109 -10.30 -18.93 12.77
C SER A 109 -10.87 -17.56 13.11
N ALA A 110 -11.37 -17.37 14.35
CA ALA A 110 -11.89 -16.10 14.81
C ALA A 110 -10.77 -15.07 15.01
N GLU A 111 -9.66 -15.46 15.63
CA GLU A 111 -8.47 -14.61 15.78
C GLU A 111 -7.89 -14.23 14.42
N LEU A 112 -7.72 -15.20 13.52
CA LEU A 112 -7.24 -14.93 12.15
C LEU A 112 -8.17 -13.96 11.40
N ALA A 113 -9.49 -14.14 11.52
CA ALA A 113 -10.45 -13.24 10.89
C ALA A 113 -10.40 -11.82 11.47
N GLY A 114 -10.25 -11.69 12.81
CA GLY A 114 -10.08 -10.41 13.47
C GLY A 114 -8.83 -9.67 13.00
N GLU A 115 -7.70 -10.37 12.91
CA GLU A 115 -6.43 -9.78 12.45
C GLU A 115 -6.47 -9.40 10.97
N VAL A 116 -7.04 -10.24 10.10
CA VAL A 116 -7.26 -9.87 8.69
C VAL A 116 -8.15 -8.64 8.58
N HIS A 117 -9.24 -8.59 9.34
CA HIS A 117 -10.15 -7.45 9.32
C HIS A 117 -9.44 -6.17 9.73
N TRP A 118 -8.77 -6.17 10.88
CA TRP A 118 -8.01 -5.04 11.39
C TRP A 118 -6.96 -4.55 10.38
N PHE A 119 -6.15 -5.47 9.84
CA PHE A 119 -5.15 -5.14 8.84
C PHE A 119 -5.77 -4.49 7.60
N THR A 120 -6.92 -4.99 7.13
CA THR A 120 -7.60 -4.40 5.96
C THR A 120 -8.14 -3.00 6.22
N GLN A 121 -8.48 -2.64 7.47
CA GLN A 121 -8.87 -1.28 7.81
C GLN A 121 -7.65 -0.36 7.83
N VAL A 122 -6.62 -0.76 8.57
CA VAL A 122 -5.38 0.03 8.71
C VAL A 122 -4.76 0.34 7.35
N LEU A 123 -4.66 -0.65 6.46
CA LEU A 123 -4.08 -0.42 5.15
C LEU A 123 -4.97 0.42 4.22
N ARG A 124 -6.30 0.39 4.40
CA ARG A 124 -7.20 1.28 3.65
C ARG A 124 -7.06 2.72 4.10
N ASP A 125 -6.93 2.95 5.40
CA ASP A 125 -6.73 4.28 5.96
C ASP A 125 -5.37 4.84 5.50
N ASP A 126 -4.32 4.02 5.53
CA ASP A 126 -3.00 4.36 5.02
C ASP A 126 -3.04 4.78 3.53
N MET A 127 -3.69 3.99 2.67
CA MET A 127 -3.88 4.36 1.25
C MET A 127 -4.60 5.70 1.07
N VAL A 128 -5.58 6.02 1.92
CA VAL A 128 -6.30 7.32 1.85
C VAL A 128 -5.37 8.46 2.25
N GLU A 129 -4.59 8.28 3.31
CA GLU A 129 -3.60 9.27 3.73
C GLU A 129 -2.54 9.48 2.66
N GLU A 130 -1.99 8.42 2.08
CA GLU A 130 -0.99 8.49 1.02
C GLU A 130 -1.55 9.20 -0.22
N GLU A 131 -2.76 8.85 -0.66
CA GLU A 131 -3.42 9.51 -1.80
C GLU A 131 -3.60 11.01 -1.58
N SER A 132 -3.89 11.42 -0.34
CA SER A 132 -3.96 12.82 0.06
C SER A 132 -2.59 13.49 0.03
N ARG A 133 -1.57 12.85 0.63
CA ARG A 133 -0.18 13.37 0.63
C ARG A 133 0.35 13.55 -0.80
N LEU A 134 0.05 12.63 -1.70
CA LEU A 134 0.41 12.72 -3.13
C LEU A 134 -0.31 13.86 -3.85
N ALA A 135 -1.59 14.11 -3.52
CA ALA A 135 -2.32 15.24 -4.07
C ALA A 135 -1.72 16.58 -3.62
N ASP A 136 -1.33 16.69 -2.34
CA ASP A 136 -0.67 17.88 -1.80
C ASP A 136 0.69 18.13 -2.48
N LEU A 137 1.48 17.08 -2.72
CA LEU A 137 2.77 17.19 -3.41
C LEU A 137 2.62 17.71 -4.85
N ILE A 138 1.62 17.24 -5.59
CA ILE A 138 1.33 17.75 -6.95
C ILE A 138 0.91 19.22 -6.90
N ALA A 139 0.05 19.61 -5.95
CA ALA A 139 -0.34 21.00 -5.81
C ALA A 139 0.89 21.90 -5.53
N ILE A 140 1.84 21.43 -4.72
CA ILE A 140 3.10 22.14 -4.45
C ILE A 140 3.95 22.27 -5.72
N GLU A 141 4.11 21.18 -6.50
CA GLU A 141 4.84 21.18 -7.78
C GLU A 141 4.25 22.21 -8.76
N GLU A 142 2.93 22.21 -8.94
CA GLU A 142 2.22 23.14 -9.82
C GLU A 142 2.42 24.61 -9.40
N HIS A 143 2.27 24.94 -8.11
CA HIS A 143 2.45 26.31 -7.61
C HIS A 143 3.92 26.78 -7.67
N GLY A 144 4.88 25.87 -7.49
CA GLY A 144 6.31 26.18 -7.62
C GLY A 144 6.69 26.54 -9.06
N LEU A 145 6.11 25.85 -10.05
CA LEU A 145 6.33 26.11 -11.47
C LEU A 145 5.72 27.46 -11.93
N GLU A 146 4.56 27.85 -11.40
CA GLU A 146 3.92 29.13 -11.70
C GLU A 146 4.77 30.33 -11.24
N GLN A 147 5.46 30.24 -10.09
CA GLN A 147 6.32 31.34 -9.59
C GLN A 147 7.67 31.47 -10.33
N MET A 148 8.12 30.43 -11.03
CA MET A 148 9.37 30.46 -11.81
C MET A 148 9.17 30.89 -13.27
N THR A 149 7.93 30.87 -13.76
CA THR A 149 7.58 31.17 -15.16
C THR A 149 6.87 32.50 -15.37
N GLY A 150 6.58 33.24 -14.29
CA GLY A 150 6.07 34.63 -14.30
C GLY A 150 7.14 35.66 -13.99
#